data_AF-A0A961T3N4-F1
#
_entry.id   AF-A0A961T3N4-F1
#
_cell.length_a   1.000
_cell.length_b   1.000
_cell.length_c   1.000
_cell.angle_alpha   90.00
_cell.angle_beta   90.00
_cell.angle_gamma   90.00
#
_symmetry.space_group_name_H-M   'P 1'
#
loop_
_entity.id
_entity.type
_entity.pdbx_description
1 polymer ?
#
loop_
_entity_poly.entity_id
_entity_poly.type
_entity_poly.pdbx_seq_one_letter_code
_entity_poly.pdbx_strand_id
1 'polypeptide(L)'
;WTWEAFAHGAETVSYFRWRQAPFAQEQMHAGLLRPDGSEAEGHDEAMAVSREIAVLELDETTVASVAIVFDYASAWAWEIQPQGREFDYFRLVFDFYRALRRKGLSVDFVSASQPDLAGRKLVLVPGLFAWNETLLAALRKFDGAVLIGPRTGSKTDAFSIPPNLPPDLPGDFLDLEILRVESLRADAPIAMEGKGAFRFWREFARPGKAAETVFSSEDGNPAMIRQGRIDYLAGWPDDDLLDMVMADQASRAGLPVHDLPPGLRLRQRGRHLFVVNYDDEPHDLNDYAISGRFVLGSSVLAPSGVAIVEPDFPA
;
A
#
# COMPACT_ATOMS: atom_id res chain seq x y z
N TRP A 1 -16.00 4.05 -9.95
CA TRP A 1 -15.77 4.17 -8.49
C TRP A 1 -16.72 3.36 -7.62
N THR A 2 -18.04 3.39 -7.83
CA THR A 2 -19.01 2.67 -6.98
C THR A 2 -18.68 1.19 -6.80
N TRP A 3 -18.37 0.49 -7.90
CA TRP A 3 -17.92 -0.90 -7.84
C TRP A 3 -16.62 -1.12 -7.08
N GLU A 4 -15.67 -0.18 -7.15
CA GLU A 4 -14.43 -0.25 -6.37
C GLU A 4 -14.72 -0.13 -4.87
N ALA A 5 -15.61 0.78 -4.46
CA ALA A 5 -16.01 0.87 -3.06
C ALA A 5 -16.63 -0.44 -2.56
N PHE A 6 -17.51 -1.06 -3.35
CA PHE A 6 -18.05 -2.38 -3.03
C PHE A 6 -16.98 -3.47 -3.00
N ALA A 7 -16.02 -3.47 -3.93
CA ALA A 7 -14.88 -4.39 -3.89
C ALA A 7 -14.10 -4.28 -2.58
N HIS A 8 -13.99 -3.06 -2.04
CA HIS A 8 -13.33 -2.76 -0.77
C HIS A 8 -14.18 -3.01 0.48
N GLY A 9 -15.42 -3.49 0.32
CA GLY A 9 -16.30 -3.87 1.43
C GLY A 9 -17.24 -2.77 1.91
N ALA A 10 -17.43 -1.69 1.15
CA ALA A 10 -18.44 -0.70 1.48
C ALA A 10 -19.83 -1.35 1.53
N GLU A 11 -20.55 -1.21 2.64
CA GLU A 11 -21.94 -1.67 2.76
C GLU A 11 -22.90 -0.75 1.99
N THR A 12 -22.51 0.50 1.78
CA THR A 12 -23.30 1.51 1.07
C THR A 12 -22.37 2.49 0.37
N VAL A 13 -22.76 2.90 -0.84
CA VAL A 13 -22.17 4.03 -1.53
C VAL A 13 -23.22 5.13 -1.63
N SER A 14 -22.97 6.26 -0.96
CA SER A 14 -23.85 7.42 -0.97
C SER A 14 -23.25 8.52 -1.84
N TYR A 15 -23.98 8.93 -2.88
CA TYR A 15 -23.54 10.00 -3.77
C TYR A 15 -23.80 11.36 -3.13
N PHE A 16 -22.77 12.20 -3.09
CA PHE A 16 -22.91 13.61 -2.76
C PHE A 16 -22.85 14.41 -4.08
N ARG A 17 -23.94 15.01 -4.54
CA ARG A 17 -25.26 15.24 -3.94
C ARG A 17 -26.39 14.84 -4.90
N TRP A 18 -27.62 14.76 -4.42
CA TRP A 18 -28.77 14.44 -5.28
C TRP A 18 -28.92 15.42 -6.46
N ARG A 19 -29.02 16.73 -6.18
CA ARG A 19 -29.15 17.78 -7.19
C ARG A 19 -28.14 18.90 -6.93
N GLN A 20 -27.44 19.31 -7.97
CA GLN A 20 -26.51 20.44 -7.94
C GLN A 20 -27.23 21.71 -7.48
N ALA A 21 -26.65 22.41 -6.50
CA ALA A 21 -27.19 23.67 -6.02
C ALA A 21 -26.90 24.80 -7.05
N PRO A 22 -27.87 25.68 -7.35
CA PRO A 22 -27.62 26.83 -8.25
C PRO A 22 -26.99 28.06 -7.54
N PHE A 23 -26.58 27.94 -6.28
CA PHE A 23 -26.09 29.06 -5.47
C PHE A 23 -25.10 28.61 -4.40
N ALA A 24 -24.49 29.59 -3.71
CA ALA A 24 -23.52 29.42 -2.63
C ALA A 24 -22.17 28.80 -3.08
N GLN A 25 -21.34 28.40 -2.12
CA GLN A 25 -19.95 28.00 -2.33
C GLN A 25 -19.81 26.77 -3.25
N GLU A 26 -20.77 25.84 -3.20
CA GLU A 26 -20.73 24.57 -3.94
C GLU A 26 -21.57 24.59 -5.23
N GLN A 27 -21.89 25.76 -5.78
CA GLN A 27 -22.72 25.82 -7.00
C GLN A 27 -22.10 25.13 -8.22
N MET A 28 -20.78 24.93 -8.20
CA MET A 28 -20.02 24.19 -9.22
C MET A 28 -19.83 22.71 -8.88
N HIS A 29 -20.28 22.25 -7.70
CA HIS A 29 -20.23 20.84 -7.31
C HIS A 29 -21.41 20.10 -7.96
N ALA A 30 -21.11 19.25 -8.94
CA ALA A 30 -22.11 18.44 -9.63
C ALA A 30 -22.91 17.53 -8.67
N GLY A 31 -24.08 17.09 -9.13
CA GLY A 31 -24.88 16.07 -8.48
C GLY A 31 -25.41 15.07 -9.50
N LEU A 32 -26.24 14.13 -9.06
CA LEU A 32 -26.92 13.20 -9.97
C LEU A 32 -27.89 13.94 -10.90
N LEU A 33 -28.45 15.06 -10.43
CA LEU A 33 -29.27 15.97 -11.23
C LEU A 33 -28.61 17.35 -11.39
N ARG A 34 -28.84 17.97 -12.55
CA ARG A 34 -28.50 19.36 -12.85
C ARG A 34 -29.41 20.35 -12.10
N PRO A 35 -29.04 21.65 -12.02
CA PRO A 35 -29.87 22.65 -11.35
C PRO A 35 -31.25 22.83 -11.96
N ASP A 36 -31.48 22.45 -13.22
CA ASP A 36 -32.79 22.47 -13.89
C ASP A 36 -33.66 21.22 -13.60
N GLY A 37 -33.08 20.20 -12.94
CA GLY A 37 -33.74 18.95 -12.58
C GLY A 37 -33.58 17.84 -13.62
N SER A 38 -32.88 18.09 -14.73
CA SER A 38 -32.50 17.04 -15.68
C SER A 38 -31.41 16.13 -15.11
N GLU A 39 -31.40 14.88 -15.57
CA GLU A 39 -30.38 13.89 -15.20
C GLU A 39 -29.00 14.33 -15.71
N ALA A 40 -27.97 14.12 -14.89
CA ALA A 40 -26.56 14.24 -15.24
C ALA A 40 -25.95 12.85 -15.43
N GLU A 41 -24.73 12.78 -15.96
CA GLU A 41 -24.02 11.54 -16.29
C GLU A 41 -23.94 10.57 -15.11
N GLY A 42 -23.68 11.08 -13.90
CA GLY A 42 -23.60 10.27 -12.68
C GLY A 42 -24.92 9.57 -12.30
N HIS A 43 -26.08 10.08 -12.73
CA HIS A 43 -27.36 9.41 -12.52
C HIS A 43 -27.43 8.09 -13.29
N ASP A 44 -27.07 8.10 -14.57
CA ASP A 44 -27.15 6.92 -15.42
C ASP A 44 -26.16 5.83 -14.96
N GLU A 45 -24.96 6.23 -14.55
CA GLU A 45 -23.97 5.33 -13.94
C GLU A 45 -24.48 4.73 -12.62
N ALA A 46 -25.05 5.55 -11.72
CA ALA A 46 -25.61 5.07 -10.46
C ALA A 46 -26.76 4.08 -10.68
N MET A 47 -27.62 4.35 -11.66
CA MET A 47 -28.72 3.46 -12.06
C MET A 47 -28.21 2.16 -12.70
N ALA A 48 -27.13 2.21 -13.48
CA ALA A 48 -26.49 1.00 -14.01
C ALA A 48 -25.99 0.11 -12.87
N VAL A 49 -25.20 0.66 -11.95
CA VAL A 49 -24.70 -0.10 -10.79
C VAL A 49 -25.85 -0.64 -9.94
N SER A 50 -26.92 0.14 -9.74
CA SER A 50 -28.11 -0.32 -9.00
C SER A 50 -28.79 -1.53 -9.65
N ARG A 51 -28.83 -1.60 -10.98
CA ARG A 51 -29.41 -2.76 -11.69
C ARG A 51 -28.49 -3.97 -11.62
N GLU A 52 -27.20 -3.76 -11.79
CA GLU A 52 -26.18 -4.82 -11.76
C GLU A 52 -26.08 -5.45 -10.37
N ILE A 53 -25.98 -4.63 -9.31
CA ILE A 53 -25.86 -5.15 -7.94
C ILE A 53 -27.13 -5.87 -7.46
N ALA A 54 -28.30 -5.52 -7.99
CA ALA A 54 -29.56 -6.18 -7.65
C ALA A 54 -29.62 -7.66 -8.09
N VAL A 55 -28.76 -8.06 -9.04
CA VAL A 55 -28.71 -9.44 -9.56
C VAL A 55 -27.38 -10.14 -9.27
N LEU A 56 -26.43 -9.46 -8.60
CA LEU A 56 -25.12 -9.99 -8.25
C LEU A 56 -25.06 -10.34 -6.77
N GLU A 57 -24.78 -11.61 -6.47
CA GLU A 57 -24.50 -12.06 -5.11
C GLU A 57 -23.01 -11.89 -4.80
N LEU A 58 -22.69 -10.84 -4.03
CA LEU A 58 -21.32 -10.60 -3.59
C LEU A 58 -21.06 -11.28 -2.25
N ASP A 59 -19.97 -12.05 -2.18
CA ASP A 59 -19.48 -12.60 -0.92
C ASP A 59 -19.07 -11.49 0.07
N GLU A 60 -18.89 -11.81 1.35
CA GLU A 60 -18.28 -10.89 2.31
C GLU A 60 -16.79 -10.65 2.00
N THR A 61 -16.26 -9.52 2.44
CA THR A 61 -14.81 -9.28 2.39
C THR A 61 -14.10 -10.17 3.40
N THR A 62 -12.97 -10.73 2.98
CA THR A 62 -12.06 -11.49 3.85
C THR A 62 -10.86 -10.64 4.25
N VAL A 63 -10.21 -11.01 5.36
CA VAL A 63 -8.93 -10.42 5.78
C VAL A 63 -7.91 -10.53 4.65
N ALA A 64 -7.26 -9.43 4.31
CA ALA A 64 -6.22 -9.42 3.32
C ALA A 64 -4.96 -10.12 3.86
N SER A 65 -4.27 -10.87 2.99
CA SER A 65 -3.00 -11.51 3.38
C SER A 65 -1.87 -10.50 3.66
N VAL A 66 -2.03 -9.23 3.27
CA VAL A 66 -1.04 -8.17 3.45
C VAL A 66 -1.59 -7.09 4.39
N ALA A 67 -0.76 -6.71 5.36
CA ALA A 67 -1.03 -5.61 6.29
C ALA A 67 -0.07 -4.44 6.04
N ILE A 68 -0.58 -3.21 6.13
CA ILE A 68 0.25 -2.03 6.36
C ILE A 68 -0.09 -1.46 7.74
N VAL A 69 0.92 -1.32 8.59
CA VAL A 69 0.78 -0.59 9.85
C VAL A 69 0.72 0.91 9.56
N PHE A 70 -0.40 1.53 9.90
CA PHE A 70 -0.58 2.98 9.87
C PHE A 70 -0.74 3.51 11.29
N ASP A 71 -0.05 4.61 11.58
CA ASP A 71 -0.08 5.25 12.88
C ASP A 71 -0.17 6.77 12.77
N TYR A 72 -1.25 7.34 13.30
CA TYR A 72 -1.48 8.79 13.30
C TYR A 72 -0.47 9.53 14.17
N ALA A 73 -0.04 8.94 15.30
CA ALA A 73 0.97 9.56 16.15
C ALA A 73 2.30 9.72 15.39
N SER A 74 2.67 8.73 14.58
CA SER A 74 3.80 8.81 13.67
C SER A 74 3.63 9.91 12.62
N ALA A 75 2.44 10.05 12.04
CA ALA A 75 2.15 11.14 11.10
C ALA A 75 2.40 12.52 11.72
N TRP A 76 1.83 12.78 12.91
CA TRP A 76 2.01 14.05 13.62
C TRP A 76 3.47 14.30 14.01
N ALA A 77 4.16 13.26 14.49
CA ALA A 77 5.53 13.42 14.93
C ALA A 77 6.51 13.67 13.77
N TRP A 78 6.25 13.08 12.60
CA TRP A 78 6.99 13.38 11.37
C TRP A 78 6.64 14.74 10.76
N GLU A 79 5.43 15.25 10.97
CA GLU A 79 5.10 16.64 10.63
C GLU A 79 5.87 17.65 11.51
N ILE A 80 6.08 17.33 12.79
CA ILE A 80 6.89 18.16 13.70
C ILE A 80 8.37 18.18 13.29
N GLN A 81 8.94 17.01 12.94
CA GLN A 81 10.34 16.88 12.55
C GLN A 81 10.48 16.08 11.24
N PRO A 82 10.20 16.70 10.09
CA PRO A 82 10.37 16.03 8.79
C PRO A 82 11.85 15.80 8.49
N GLN A 83 12.76 16.65 9.00
CA GLN A 83 14.22 16.66 8.77
C GLN A 83 14.64 16.90 7.30
N GLY A 84 13.91 16.35 6.32
CA GLY A 84 13.96 16.71 4.91
C GLY A 84 12.61 17.25 4.46
N ARG A 85 12.59 18.33 3.67
CA ARG A 85 11.35 18.99 3.23
C ARG A 85 10.37 18.03 2.53
N GLU A 86 10.90 17.05 1.80
CA GLU A 86 10.11 16.08 1.03
C GLU A 86 9.65 14.88 1.86
N PHE A 87 10.08 14.76 3.12
CA PHE A 87 9.70 13.63 3.96
C PHE A 87 8.29 13.83 4.52
N ASP A 88 7.33 13.10 3.96
CA ASP A 88 5.93 13.08 4.38
C ASP A 88 5.48 11.64 4.68
N TYR A 89 4.98 11.40 5.89
CA TYR A 89 4.62 10.04 6.33
C TYR A 89 3.49 9.44 5.48
N PHE A 90 2.47 10.23 5.16
CA PHE A 90 1.32 9.74 4.40
C PHE A 90 1.76 9.32 3.00
N ARG A 91 2.59 10.13 2.33
CA ARG A 91 3.18 9.82 1.02
C ARG A 91 4.06 8.57 1.06
N LEU A 92 4.88 8.40 2.11
CA LEU A 92 5.71 7.19 2.26
C LEU A 92 4.82 5.94 2.36
N VAL A 93 3.80 5.97 3.21
CA VAL A 93 2.84 4.86 3.33
C VAL A 93 2.09 4.63 2.02
N PHE A 94 1.70 5.70 1.34
CA PHE A 94 0.99 5.62 0.07
C PHE A 94 1.87 5.04 -1.06
N ASP A 95 3.16 5.33 -1.10
CA ASP A 95 4.10 4.73 -2.06
C ASP A 95 4.20 3.21 -1.84
N PHE A 96 4.32 2.74 -0.60
CA PHE A 96 4.31 1.30 -0.27
C PHE A 96 2.98 0.65 -0.65
N TYR A 97 1.85 1.30 -0.35
CA TYR A 97 0.52 0.84 -0.75
C TYR A 97 0.38 0.74 -2.27
N ARG A 98 0.82 1.76 -3.03
CA ARG A 98 0.78 1.76 -4.50
C ARG A 98 1.57 0.60 -5.08
N ALA A 99 2.75 0.31 -4.54
CA ALA A 99 3.59 -0.80 -5.00
C ALA A 99 2.89 -2.16 -4.80
N LEU A 100 2.27 -2.39 -3.62
CA LEU A 100 1.46 -3.60 -3.40
C LEU A 100 0.26 -3.68 -4.35
N ARG A 101 -0.43 -2.55 -4.60
CA ARG A 101 -1.56 -2.50 -5.55
C ARG A 101 -1.13 -2.76 -7.00
N ARG A 102 0.08 -2.34 -7.42
CA ARG A 102 0.66 -2.70 -8.74
C ARG A 102 0.95 -4.20 -8.86
N LYS A 103 1.22 -4.88 -7.74
CA LYS A 103 1.36 -6.35 -7.68
C LYS A 103 0.03 -7.10 -7.59
N GLY A 104 -1.10 -6.40 -7.62
CA GLY A 104 -2.43 -7.01 -7.56
C GLY A 104 -2.87 -7.46 -6.17
N LEU A 105 -2.12 -7.11 -5.12
CA LEU A 105 -2.39 -7.57 -3.77
C LEU A 105 -3.51 -6.76 -3.10
N SER A 106 -4.46 -7.44 -2.47
CA SER A 106 -5.38 -6.84 -1.50
C SER A 106 -4.62 -6.47 -0.22
N VAL A 107 -4.96 -5.33 0.39
CA VAL A 107 -4.22 -4.76 1.52
C VAL A 107 -5.19 -4.27 2.59
N ASP A 108 -4.92 -4.62 3.83
CA ASP A 108 -5.58 -4.06 5.02
C ASP A 108 -4.65 -3.10 5.76
N PHE A 109 -5.18 -1.98 6.23
CA PHE A 109 -4.48 -1.11 7.17
C PHE A 109 -4.78 -1.55 8.60
N VAL A 110 -3.74 -1.63 9.43
CA VAL A 110 -3.86 -1.95 10.86
C VAL A 110 -3.26 -0.86 11.71
N SER A 111 -3.85 -0.65 12.89
CA SER A 111 -3.32 0.29 13.86
C SER A 111 -2.08 -0.28 14.54
N ALA A 112 -1.06 0.55 14.75
CA ALA A 112 0.09 0.18 15.57
C ALA A 112 -0.31 -0.16 17.02
N SER A 113 -1.36 0.47 17.57
CA SER A 113 -1.77 0.25 18.98
C SER A 113 -2.65 -0.99 19.16
N GLN A 114 -3.30 -1.46 18.10
CA GLN A 114 -4.15 -2.65 18.07
C GLN A 114 -3.91 -3.44 16.77
N PRO A 115 -2.72 -4.04 16.60
CA PRO A 115 -2.37 -4.72 15.36
C PRO A 115 -3.01 -6.11 15.34
N ASP A 116 -4.11 -6.25 14.60
CA ASP A 116 -4.64 -7.55 14.25
C ASP A 116 -3.78 -8.15 13.14
N LEU A 117 -2.92 -9.12 13.48
CA LEU A 117 -2.03 -9.79 12.53
C LEU A 117 -2.49 -11.20 12.14
N ALA A 118 -3.67 -11.63 12.59
CA ALA A 118 -4.17 -12.97 12.30
C ALA A 118 -4.47 -13.15 10.81
N GLY A 119 -4.12 -14.32 10.24
CA GLY A 119 -4.39 -14.66 8.84
C GLY A 119 -3.53 -13.93 7.80
N ARG A 120 -2.68 -12.97 8.20
CA ARG A 120 -1.76 -12.28 7.29
C ARG A 120 -0.51 -13.13 7.02
N LYS A 121 0.14 -12.86 5.88
CA LYS A 121 1.40 -13.47 5.45
C LYS A 121 2.53 -12.44 5.29
N LEU A 122 2.18 -11.17 5.10
CA LEU A 122 3.12 -10.06 4.95
C LEU A 122 2.65 -8.85 5.76
N VAL A 123 3.55 -8.23 6.54
CA VAL A 123 3.29 -7.00 7.30
C VAL A 123 4.33 -5.94 6.94
N LEU A 124 3.87 -4.75 6.59
CA LEU A 124 4.71 -3.59 6.32
C LEU A 124 4.61 -2.59 7.47
N VAL A 125 5.75 -2.04 7.89
CA VAL A 125 5.87 -0.95 8.85
C VAL A 125 6.67 0.18 8.20
N PRO A 126 6.04 1.05 7.37
CA PRO A 126 6.78 1.91 6.45
C PRO A 126 7.64 2.99 7.13
N GLY A 127 7.22 3.52 8.29
CA GLY A 127 7.92 4.64 8.94
C GLY A 127 7.37 4.93 10.33
N LEU A 128 7.23 3.92 11.17
CA LEU A 128 6.66 4.06 12.52
C LEU A 128 7.61 4.87 13.43
N PHE A 129 7.11 5.92 14.08
CA PHE A 129 7.93 6.85 14.85
C PHE A 129 8.66 6.20 16.04
N ALA A 130 7.90 5.51 16.88
CA ALA A 130 8.37 4.80 18.06
C ALA A 130 7.69 3.44 18.14
N TRP A 131 8.42 2.44 18.61
CA TRP A 131 7.83 1.14 18.87
C TRP A 131 6.91 1.20 20.08
N ASN A 132 5.74 0.58 19.97
CA ASN A 132 4.92 0.25 21.13
C ASN A 132 5.00 -1.25 21.43
N GLU A 133 4.81 -1.61 22.71
CA GLU A 133 4.94 -2.98 23.19
C GLU A 133 3.94 -3.93 22.51
N THR A 134 2.72 -3.47 22.23
CA THR A 134 1.67 -4.28 21.61
C THR A 134 2.08 -4.74 20.21
N LEU A 135 2.59 -3.83 19.37
CA LEU A 135 3.06 -4.14 18.02
C LEU A 135 4.28 -5.04 18.03
N LEU A 136 5.27 -4.75 18.88
CA LEU A 136 6.44 -5.63 18.99
C LEU A 136 6.04 -7.05 19.44
N ALA A 137 5.13 -7.17 20.41
CA ALA A 137 4.64 -8.47 20.86
C ALA A 137 3.87 -9.23 19.76
N ALA A 138 3.07 -8.53 18.96
CA ALA A 138 2.37 -9.11 17.82
C ALA A 138 3.34 -9.59 16.73
N LEU A 139 4.32 -8.74 16.35
CA LEU A 139 5.32 -9.09 15.33
C LEU A 139 6.25 -10.24 15.77
N ARG A 140 6.57 -10.35 17.07
CA ARG A 140 7.33 -11.50 17.61
C ARG A 140 6.61 -12.83 17.40
N LYS A 141 5.28 -12.85 17.51
CA LYS A 141 4.44 -14.05 17.32
C LYS A 141 4.05 -14.28 15.86
N PHE A 142 4.26 -13.29 15.00
CA PHE A 142 3.90 -13.36 13.60
C PHE A 142 4.95 -14.17 12.83
N ASP A 143 4.54 -15.19 12.08
CA ASP A 143 5.45 -16.09 11.36
C ASP A 143 5.68 -15.70 9.88
N GLY A 144 4.93 -14.70 9.38
CA GLY A 144 5.06 -14.22 8.01
C GLY A 144 6.21 -13.22 7.81
N ALA A 145 6.36 -12.74 6.58
CA ALA A 145 7.39 -11.76 6.23
C ALA A 145 7.05 -10.37 6.80
N VAL A 146 8.08 -9.63 7.25
CA VAL A 146 7.93 -8.26 7.75
C VAL A 146 8.90 -7.35 7.01
N LEU A 147 8.37 -6.29 6.41
CA LEU A 147 9.16 -5.22 5.81
C LEU A 147 9.05 -3.95 6.66
N ILE A 148 10.19 -3.52 7.18
CA ILE A 148 10.33 -2.29 7.96
C ILE A 148 10.93 -1.23 7.04
N GLY A 149 10.29 -0.08 6.95
CA GLY A 149 10.78 1.05 6.16
C GLY A 149 11.60 2.05 6.99
N PRO A 150 12.15 3.08 6.32
CA PRO A 150 13.11 4.00 6.92
C PRO A 150 12.51 4.76 8.10
N ARG A 151 13.38 5.19 9.02
CA ARG A 151 13.06 5.91 10.26
C ARG A 151 12.20 5.14 11.26
N THR A 152 11.77 3.93 10.93
CA THR A 152 11.00 3.11 11.86
C THR A 152 11.79 2.87 13.15
N GLY A 153 11.17 3.16 14.29
CA GLY A 153 11.79 2.99 15.61
C GLY A 153 12.95 3.95 15.88
N SER A 154 13.02 5.07 15.16
CA SER A 154 14.11 6.04 15.33
C SER A 154 13.95 6.99 16.51
N LYS A 155 12.80 6.93 17.19
CA LYS A 155 12.48 7.76 18.35
C LYS A 155 11.85 6.93 19.46
N THR A 156 11.96 7.43 20.69
CA THR A 156 11.15 7.01 21.83
C THR A 156 9.84 7.80 21.88
N ASP A 157 8.89 7.38 22.72
CA ASP A 157 7.63 8.10 22.98
C ASP A 157 7.84 9.54 23.46
N ALA A 158 9.01 9.82 24.06
CA ALA A 158 9.41 11.15 24.52
C ALA A 158 10.16 11.97 23.46
N PHE A 159 10.08 11.60 22.18
CA PHE A 159 10.75 12.28 21.06
C PHE A 159 12.28 12.38 21.25
N SER A 160 12.90 11.34 21.80
CA SER A 160 14.35 11.25 21.94
C SER A 160 14.91 10.16 21.04
N ILE A 161 16.19 10.26 20.67
CA ILE A 161 16.87 9.14 19.99
C ILE A 161 17.04 8.01 21.02
N PRO A 162 16.68 6.75 20.68
CA PRO A 162 16.88 5.63 21.58
C PRO A 162 18.36 5.43 21.93
N PRO A 163 18.69 4.96 23.15
CA PRO A 163 20.07 4.78 23.59
C PRO A 163 20.86 3.75 22.75
N ASN A 164 20.17 2.78 22.13
CA ASN A 164 20.78 1.77 21.27
C ASN A 164 20.81 2.17 19.78
N LEU A 165 20.49 3.43 19.47
CA LEU A 165 20.28 3.94 18.11
C LEU A 165 19.07 3.29 17.40
N PRO A 166 18.55 3.91 16.32
CA PRO A 166 17.51 3.30 15.50
C PRO A 166 17.99 1.98 14.86
N PRO A 167 17.09 1.02 14.56
CA PRO A 167 15.64 1.08 14.78
C PRO A 167 15.22 0.68 16.21
N ASP A 168 16.14 0.61 17.17
CA ASP A 168 15.90 0.20 18.58
C ASP A 168 15.12 -1.12 18.70
N LEU A 169 15.54 -2.11 17.91
CA LEU A 169 15.02 -3.46 17.96
C LEU A 169 15.97 -4.38 18.75
N PRO A 170 15.42 -5.36 19.49
CA PRO A 170 16.23 -6.43 20.09
C PRO A 170 17.04 -7.16 19.02
N GLY A 171 18.31 -7.47 19.29
CA GLY A 171 19.20 -8.10 18.30
C GLY A 171 18.78 -9.52 17.87
N ASP A 172 17.98 -10.23 18.66
CA ASP A 172 17.36 -11.49 18.26
C ASP A 172 16.19 -11.28 17.28
N PHE A 173 15.64 -10.08 17.22
CA PHE A 173 14.62 -9.68 16.27
C PHE A 173 15.24 -9.08 14.98
N LEU A 174 16.11 -8.08 15.12
CA LEU A 174 16.90 -7.51 14.03
C LEU A 174 18.17 -6.84 14.60
N ASP A 175 19.33 -7.45 14.33
CA ASP A 175 20.65 -6.95 14.73
C ASP A 175 21.14 -5.87 13.75
N LEU A 176 20.69 -4.63 13.97
CA LEU A 176 20.94 -3.49 13.08
C LEU A 176 21.03 -2.18 13.88
N GLU A 177 21.94 -1.30 13.47
CA GLU A 177 22.02 0.09 13.94
C GLU A 177 22.03 1.06 12.75
N ILE A 178 21.33 2.18 12.90
CA ILE A 178 21.39 3.32 11.98
C ILE A 178 22.31 4.39 12.58
N LEU A 179 23.46 4.60 11.94
CA LEU A 179 24.54 5.43 12.47
C LEU A 179 24.35 6.92 12.20
N ARG A 180 23.77 7.23 11.04
CA ARG A 180 23.48 8.60 10.59
C ARG A 180 22.45 8.56 9.46
N VAL A 181 21.89 9.72 9.15
CA VAL A 181 20.88 9.88 8.09
C VAL A 181 21.23 11.05 7.19
N GLU A 182 20.72 11.02 5.97
CA GLU A 182 20.78 12.11 5.00
C GLU A 182 19.38 12.41 4.49
N SER A 183 19.00 13.69 4.51
CA SER A 183 17.87 14.18 3.71
C SER A 183 18.40 14.62 2.36
N LEU A 184 17.81 14.06 1.30
CA LEU A 184 18.30 14.24 -0.07
C LEU A 184 17.52 15.35 -0.76
N ARG A 185 18.21 16.06 -1.66
CA ARG A 185 17.52 16.91 -2.63
C ARG A 185 16.75 16.03 -3.62
N ALA A 186 15.63 16.54 -4.12
CA ALA A 186 14.80 15.79 -5.09
C ALA A 186 15.55 15.43 -6.38
N ASP A 187 16.57 16.21 -6.75
CA ASP A 187 17.42 16.01 -7.94
C ASP A 187 18.73 15.25 -7.67
N ALA A 188 18.90 14.70 -6.45
CA ALA A 188 20.09 13.94 -6.06
C ALA A 188 19.71 12.57 -5.46
N PRO A 189 19.07 11.69 -6.24
CA PRO A 189 18.80 10.32 -5.80
C PRO A 189 20.11 9.52 -5.64
N ILE A 190 20.06 8.48 -4.81
CA ILE A 190 21.18 7.54 -4.61
C ILE A 190 20.84 6.22 -5.27
N ALA A 191 21.55 5.89 -6.34
CA ALA A 191 21.32 4.67 -7.12
C ALA A 191 21.68 3.40 -6.33
N MET A 192 20.92 2.33 -6.56
CA MET A 192 21.19 1.00 -6.02
C MET A 192 22.15 0.20 -6.92
N GLU A 193 22.89 -0.74 -6.33
CA GLU A 193 23.59 -1.79 -7.09
C GLU A 193 22.53 -2.70 -7.74
N GLY A 194 22.01 -2.30 -8.89
CA GLY A 194 20.93 -2.99 -9.59
C GLY A 194 19.87 -2.02 -10.09
N LYS A 195 18.66 -2.14 -9.55
CA LYS A 195 17.49 -1.42 -10.04
C LYS A 195 16.94 -0.44 -9.00
N GLY A 196 16.65 0.78 -9.45
CA GLY A 196 16.02 1.83 -8.66
C GLY A 196 16.99 2.61 -7.77
N ALA A 197 16.42 3.48 -6.94
CA ALA A 197 17.19 4.42 -6.13
C ALA A 197 16.48 4.78 -4.83
N PHE A 198 17.24 5.34 -3.89
CA PHE A 198 16.68 6.12 -2.80
C PHE A 198 16.50 7.58 -3.21
N ARG A 199 15.34 8.15 -2.87
CA ARG A 199 14.97 9.56 -3.05
C ARG A 199 14.57 10.14 -1.70
N PHE A 200 14.78 11.44 -1.48
CA PHE A 200 14.38 12.18 -0.27
C PHE A 200 15.05 11.77 1.06
N TRP A 201 15.29 10.49 1.31
CA TRP A 201 15.81 9.98 2.58
C TRP A 201 16.73 8.79 2.38
N ARG A 202 17.82 8.78 3.17
CA ARG A 202 18.78 7.67 3.24
C ARG A 202 19.33 7.53 4.66
N GLU A 203 19.62 6.30 5.04
CA GLU A 203 20.17 5.92 6.33
C GLU A 203 21.44 5.09 6.15
N PHE A 204 22.41 5.28 7.05
CA PHE A 204 23.66 4.54 7.04
C PHE A 204 23.57 3.41 8.05
N ALA A 205 23.15 2.26 7.53
CA ALA A 205 22.96 1.03 8.29
C ALA A 205 24.28 0.32 8.58
N ARG A 206 24.42 -0.17 9.81
CA ARG A 206 25.44 -1.13 10.24
C ARG A 206 24.74 -2.42 10.65
N PRO A 207 24.67 -3.43 9.78
CA PRO A 207 24.21 -4.76 10.15
C PRO A 207 25.15 -5.36 11.20
N GLY A 208 24.58 -6.01 12.20
CA GLY A 208 25.33 -6.83 13.14
C GLY A 208 25.62 -8.22 12.58
N LYS A 209 25.98 -9.17 13.43
CA LYS A 209 26.44 -10.51 12.98
C LYS A 209 25.31 -11.42 12.54
N ALA A 210 24.10 -11.19 13.05
CA ALA A 210 22.93 -12.01 12.74
C ALA A 210 22.16 -11.51 11.50
N ALA A 211 22.48 -10.32 11.00
CA ALA A 211 21.84 -9.71 9.85
C ALA A 211 22.76 -9.71 8.62
N GLU A 212 22.17 -9.84 7.44
CA GLU A 212 22.87 -9.79 6.15
C GLU A 212 22.40 -8.58 5.32
N THR A 213 23.30 -8.03 4.50
CA THR A 213 22.94 -7.05 3.49
C THR A 213 22.39 -7.76 2.27
N VAL A 214 21.13 -7.51 1.92
CA VAL A 214 20.47 -8.07 0.73
C VAL A 214 20.96 -7.37 -0.54
N PHE A 215 21.00 -6.03 -0.51
CA PHE A 215 21.60 -5.21 -1.55
C PHE A 215 22.09 -3.87 -0.99
N SER A 216 22.97 -3.22 -1.76
CA SER A 216 23.62 -1.97 -1.40
C SER A 216 23.31 -0.87 -2.41
N SER A 217 23.63 0.36 -2.01
CA SER A 217 23.76 1.52 -2.92
C SER A 217 25.07 1.47 -3.69
N GLU A 218 25.16 2.13 -4.85
CA GLU A 218 26.37 2.11 -5.72
C GLU A 218 27.65 2.61 -5.03
N ASP A 219 27.53 3.38 -3.95
CA ASP A 219 28.65 3.84 -3.13
C ASP A 219 28.99 2.86 -1.97
N GLY A 220 28.42 1.65 -2.00
CA GLY A 220 28.76 0.51 -1.13
C GLY A 220 28.05 0.48 0.22
N ASN A 221 27.07 1.36 0.49
CA ASN A 221 26.36 1.32 1.78
C ASN A 221 25.15 0.38 1.73
N PRO A 222 24.89 -0.41 2.79
CA PRO A 222 23.73 -1.30 2.87
C PRO A 222 22.41 -0.54 2.68
N ALA A 223 21.56 -1.05 1.79
CA ALA A 223 20.28 -0.43 1.47
C ALA A 223 19.09 -1.28 1.95
N MET A 224 19.18 -2.60 1.85
CA MET A 224 18.22 -3.53 2.47
C MET A 224 18.95 -4.56 3.31
N ILE A 225 18.50 -4.74 4.54
CA ILE A 225 19.11 -5.58 5.56
C ILE A 225 18.11 -6.63 5.99
N ARG A 226 18.53 -7.88 6.10
CA ARG A 226 17.66 -9.03 6.41
C ARG A 226 18.14 -9.79 7.63
N GLN A 227 17.19 -10.21 8.46
CA GLN A 227 17.40 -11.21 9.51
C GLN A 227 16.18 -12.13 9.58
N GLY A 228 16.33 -13.36 9.09
CA GLY A 228 15.24 -14.32 9.02
C GLY A 228 14.06 -13.81 8.17
N ARG A 229 12.91 -13.58 8.82
CA ARG A 229 11.68 -13.09 8.18
C ARG A 229 11.56 -11.57 8.14
N ILE A 230 12.47 -10.84 8.79
CA ILE A 230 12.44 -9.37 8.90
C ILE A 230 13.39 -8.77 7.88
N ASP A 231 12.92 -7.76 7.15
CA ASP A 231 13.71 -6.88 6.32
C ASP A 231 13.60 -5.43 6.78
N TYR A 232 14.68 -4.68 6.61
CA TYR A 232 14.73 -3.24 6.85
C TYR A 232 15.25 -2.51 5.62
N LEU A 233 14.48 -1.54 5.13
CA LEU A 233 14.85 -0.68 4.00
C LEU A 233 15.38 0.66 4.53
N ALA A 234 16.68 0.90 4.32
CA ALA A 234 17.44 2.01 4.89
C ALA A 234 17.30 3.34 4.12
N GLY A 235 16.19 3.55 3.42
CA GLY A 235 15.96 4.74 2.63
C GLY A 235 14.57 4.76 2.02
N TRP A 236 14.19 5.92 1.46
CA TRP A 236 12.90 6.04 0.79
C TRP A 236 13.06 5.64 -0.69
N PRO A 237 12.48 4.51 -1.10
CA PRO A 237 12.63 3.96 -2.45
C PRO A 237 11.84 4.72 -3.52
N ASP A 238 12.36 4.76 -4.75
CA ASP A 238 11.54 5.08 -5.92
C ASP A 238 10.61 3.90 -6.30
N ASP A 239 9.77 4.11 -7.32
CA ASP A 239 8.78 3.12 -7.74
C ASP A 239 9.44 1.82 -8.25
N ASP A 240 10.57 1.94 -8.95
CA ASP A 240 11.32 0.81 -9.49
C ASP A 240 11.93 -0.08 -8.40
N LEU A 241 12.52 0.55 -7.37
CA LEU A 241 13.05 -0.16 -6.20
C LEU A 241 11.92 -0.79 -5.39
N LEU A 242 10.80 -0.07 -5.19
CA LEU A 242 9.64 -0.62 -4.50
C LEU A 242 9.05 -1.83 -5.20
N ASP A 243 8.93 -1.81 -6.52
CA ASP A 243 8.35 -2.93 -7.26
C ASP A 243 9.23 -4.18 -7.18
N MET A 244 10.55 -4.00 -7.14
CA MET A 244 11.51 -5.09 -6.89
C MET A 244 11.38 -5.62 -5.45
N VAL A 245 11.37 -4.73 -4.46
CA VAL A 245 11.24 -5.11 -3.04
C VAL A 245 9.90 -5.82 -2.80
N MET A 246 8.79 -5.32 -3.32
CA MET A 246 7.47 -5.94 -3.12
C MET A 246 7.36 -7.30 -3.81
N ALA A 247 8.04 -7.52 -4.93
CA ALA A 247 8.10 -8.84 -5.57
C ALA A 247 8.85 -9.86 -4.69
N ASP A 248 9.99 -9.47 -4.11
CA ASP A 248 10.73 -10.31 -3.15
C ASP A 248 9.91 -10.59 -1.88
N GLN A 249 9.26 -9.57 -1.32
CA GLN A 249 8.42 -9.73 -0.12
C GLN A 249 7.20 -10.63 -0.36
N ALA A 250 6.53 -10.48 -1.50
CA ALA A 250 5.40 -11.33 -1.87
C ALA A 250 5.85 -12.79 -2.09
N SER A 251 6.99 -13.00 -2.76
CA SER A 251 7.59 -14.33 -2.93
C SER A 251 7.88 -15.00 -1.58
N ARG A 252 8.51 -14.27 -0.64
CA ARG A 252 8.80 -14.76 0.71
C ARG A 252 7.56 -15.05 1.54
N ALA A 253 6.48 -14.31 1.31
CA ALA A 253 5.18 -14.53 1.93
C ALA A 253 4.34 -15.62 1.23
N GLY A 254 4.83 -16.21 0.12
CA GLY A 254 4.08 -17.18 -0.68
C GLY A 254 2.79 -16.58 -1.27
N LEU A 255 2.84 -15.33 -1.69
CA LEU A 255 1.70 -14.59 -2.26
C LEU A 255 1.83 -14.52 -3.79
N PRO A 256 0.76 -14.85 -4.55
CA PRO A 256 0.75 -14.63 -5.98
C PRO A 256 0.77 -13.13 -6.27
N VAL A 257 1.44 -12.75 -7.35
CA VAL A 257 1.50 -11.36 -7.83
C VAL A 257 1.18 -11.31 -9.31
N HIS A 258 0.67 -10.16 -9.74
CA HIS A 258 0.45 -9.83 -11.13
C HIS A 258 1.43 -8.71 -11.55
N ASP A 259 1.78 -8.69 -12.83
CA ASP A 259 2.52 -7.57 -13.42
C ASP A 259 1.53 -6.63 -14.12
N LEU A 260 0.91 -5.74 -13.33
CA LEU A 260 -0.18 -4.90 -13.82
C LEU A 260 0.38 -3.61 -14.46
N PRO A 261 -0.26 -3.10 -15.54
CA PRO A 261 0.05 -1.79 -16.07
C PRO A 261 -0.35 -0.70 -15.06
N PRO A 262 0.16 0.54 -15.24
CA PRO A 262 0.01 1.61 -14.26
C PRO A 262 -1.44 1.92 -13.82
N GLY A 263 -2.46 1.77 -14.68
CA GLY A 263 -3.85 2.07 -14.35
C GLY A 263 -4.72 0.86 -13.99
N LEU A 264 -4.27 -0.38 -14.19
CA LEU A 264 -5.08 -1.56 -13.86
C LEU A 264 -4.96 -1.92 -12.38
N ARG A 265 -6.09 -2.15 -11.71
CA ARG A 265 -6.13 -2.46 -10.27
C ARG A 265 -7.00 -3.67 -9.98
N LEU A 266 -6.51 -4.50 -9.07
CA LEU A 266 -7.21 -5.67 -8.57
C LEU A 266 -7.68 -5.47 -7.13
N ARG A 267 -8.77 -6.14 -6.78
CA ARG A 267 -9.25 -6.32 -5.40
C ARG A 267 -10.03 -7.63 -5.26
N GLN A 268 -9.57 -8.50 -4.37
CA GLN A 268 -10.29 -9.73 -4.02
C GLN A 268 -11.38 -9.45 -2.97
N ARG A 269 -12.55 -10.05 -3.16
CA ARG A 269 -13.68 -10.08 -2.22
C ARG A 269 -14.35 -11.46 -2.27
N GLY A 270 -14.05 -12.30 -1.28
CA GLY A 270 -14.47 -13.70 -1.26
C GLY A 270 -13.96 -14.44 -2.49
N ARG A 271 -14.85 -15.05 -3.28
CA ARG A 271 -14.48 -15.69 -4.55
C ARG A 271 -14.33 -14.72 -5.73
N HIS A 272 -14.70 -13.45 -5.58
CA HIS A 272 -14.75 -12.48 -6.68
C HIS A 272 -13.47 -11.63 -6.73
N LEU A 273 -12.86 -11.58 -7.91
CA LEU A 273 -11.79 -10.66 -8.25
C LEU A 273 -12.36 -9.48 -9.02
N PHE A 274 -12.32 -8.29 -8.42
CA PHE A 274 -12.68 -7.04 -9.06
C PHE A 274 -11.48 -6.48 -9.81
N VAL A 275 -11.71 -6.03 -11.03
CA VAL A 275 -10.71 -5.42 -11.90
C VAL A 275 -11.21 -4.06 -12.36
N VAL A 276 -10.40 -3.02 -12.17
CA VAL A 276 -10.73 -1.65 -12.59
C VAL A 276 -9.61 -1.12 -13.48
N ASN A 277 -9.97 -0.57 -14.64
CA ASN A 277 -9.04 0.06 -15.57
C ASN A 277 -9.10 1.60 -15.44
N TYR A 278 -8.03 2.20 -14.90
CA TYR A 278 -7.85 3.65 -14.84
C TYR A 278 -6.96 4.22 -15.95
N ASP A 279 -6.45 3.38 -16.86
CA ASP A 279 -5.71 3.84 -18.04
C ASP A 279 -6.69 4.38 -19.10
N ASP A 280 -6.14 5.08 -20.08
CA ASP A 280 -6.85 5.64 -21.23
C ASP A 280 -6.91 4.68 -22.44
N GLU A 281 -6.37 3.47 -22.29
CA GLU A 281 -6.38 2.40 -23.28
C GLU A 281 -7.11 1.14 -22.77
N PRO A 282 -7.71 0.33 -23.67
CA PRO A 282 -8.29 -0.95 -23.30
C PRO A 282 -7.20 -1.98 -22.98
N HIS A 283 -7.49 -2.86 -22.02
CA HIS A 283 -6.59 -3.94 -21.60
C HIS A 283 -7.25 -5.30 -21.76
N ASP A 284 -6.55 -6.30 -22.33
CA ASP A 284 -6.99 -7.70 -22.28
C ASP A 284 -6.49 -8.34 -20.98
N LEU A 285 -7.41 -8.74 -20.12
CA LEU A 285 -7.11 -9.31 -18.81
C LEU A 285 -6.32 -10.63 -18.89
N ASN A 286 -6.40 -11.34 -20.03
CA ASN A 286 -5.62 -12.56 -20.25
C ASN A 286 -4.11 -12.29 -20.27
N ASP A 287 -3.68 -11.10 -20.71
CA ASP A 287 -2.26 -10.71 -20.77
C ASP A 287 -1.64 -10.61 -19.37
N TYR A 288 -2.47 -10.49 -18.33
CA TYR A 288 -2.06 -10.38 -16.92
C TYR A 288 -2.38 -11.65 -16.11
N ALA A 289 -2.60 -12.76 -16.80
CA ALA A 289 -3.02 -14.05 -16.22
C ALA A 289 -4.32 -13.97 -15.40
N ILE A 290 -5.22 -13.05 -15.75
CA ILE A 290 -6.54 -12.93 -15.14
C ILE A 290 -7.55 -13.61 -16.06
N SER A 291 -8.00 -14.79 -15.65
CA SER A 291 -8.97 -15.62 -16.38
C SER A 291 -9.96 -16.26 -15.41
N GLY A 292 -11.12 -16.64 -15.94
CA GLY A 292 -12.20 -17.25 -15.16
C GLY A 292 -13.58 -16.87 -15.69
N ARG A 293 -14.60 -17.06 -14.85
CA ARG A 293 -15.98 -16.72 -15.20
C ARG A 293 -16.26 -15.25 -14.91
N PHE A 294 -16.55 -14.49 -15.96
CA PHE A 294 -16.99 -13.10 -15.83
C PHE A 294 -18.44 -13.05 -15.33
N VAL A 295 -18.66 -12.47 -14.16
CA VAL A 295 -19.99 -12.18 -13.63
C VAL A 295 -20.44 -10.75 -13.95
N LEU A 296 -19.49 -9.86 -14.21
CA LEU A 296 -19.69 -8.52 -14.76
C LEU A 296 -18.54 -8.18 -15.73
N GLY A 297 -18.85 -7.52 -16.84
CA GLY A 297 -17.85 -7.09 -17.82
C GLY A 297 -17.35 -8.21 -18.75
N SER A 298 -16.18 -8.00 -19.36
CA SER A 298 -15.55 -8.91 -20.33
C SER A 298 -14.03 -8.92 -20.16
N SER A 299 -13.36 -9.86 -20.84
CA SER A 299 -11.90 -9.99 -20.82
C SER A 299 -11.17 -8.79 -21.40
N VAL A 300 -11.75 -8.11 -22.39
CA VAL A 300 -11.25 -6.81 -22.85
C VAL A 300 -11.94 -5.72 -22.03
N LEU A 301 -11.16 -5.03 -21.21
CA LEU A 301 -11.63 -4.00 -20.28
C LEU A 301 -11.32 -2.60 -20.83
N ALA A 302 -12.36 -1.89 -21.26
CA ALA A 302 -12.24 -0.53 -21.75
C ALA A 302 -11.69 0.45 -20.69
N PRO A 303 -11.19 1.64 -21.09
CA PRO A 303 -10.87 2.73 -20.18
C PRO A 303 -12.05 3.04 -19.24
N SER A 304 -11.76 3.31 -17.96
CA SER A 304 -12.77 3.47 -16.89
C SER A 304 -13.69 2.25 -16.67
N GLY A 305 -13.38 1.11 -17.29
CA GLY A 305 -14.16 -0.11 -17.20
C GLY A 305 -13.97 -0.87 -15.88
N VAL A 306 -14.97 -1.66 -15.53
CA VAL A 306 -14.92 -2.62 -14.43
C VAL A 306 -15.30 -4.02 -14.91
N ALA A 307 -14.58 -5.02 -14.41
CA ALA A 307 -14.94 -6.43 -14.53
C ALA A 307 -14.95 -7.09 -13.15
N ILE A 308 -15.81 -8.10 -13.00
CA ILE A 308 -15.84 -8.97 -11.83
C ILE A 308 -15.70 -10.40 -12.34
N VAL A 309 -14.66 -11.08 -11.86
CA VAL A 309 -14.25 -12.41 -12.31
C VAL A 309 -14.31 -13.37 -11.13
N GLU A 310 -14.85 -14.57 -11.32
CA GLU A 310 -14.56 -15.71 -10.46
C GLU A 310 -13.33 -16.42 -11.04
N PRO A 311 -12.14 -16.24 -10.45
CA PRO A 311 -10.88 -16.67 -11.06
C PRO A 311 -10.71 -18.19 -10.99
N ASP A 312 -10.01 -18.74 -11.99
CA ASP A 312 -9.65 -20.17 -12.03
C ASP A 312 -8.47 -20.53 -11.10
N PHE A 313 -7.92 -19.53 -10.40
CA PHE A 313 -6.79 -19.66 -9.47
C PHE A 313 -7.23 -19.34 -8.04
N PRO A 314 -6.57 -19.94 -7.01
CA PRO A 314 -6.89 -19.65 -5.62
C PRO A 314 -6.57 -18.19 -5.26
N ALA A 315 -7.36 -17.66 -4.32
CA ALA A 315 -7.20 -16.33 -3.73
C ALA A 315 -5.93 -16.18 -2.88
#